data_AF-A0A2Z4ELC3-F1
#
_entry.id   AF-A0A2Z4ELC3-F1
#
_cell.length_a   1.000
_cell.length_b   1.000
_cell.length_c   1.000
_cell.angle_alpha   90.00
_cell.angle_beta   90.00
_cell.angle_gamma   90.00
#
_symmetry.space_group_name_H-M   'P 1'
#
loop_
_entity.id
_entity.type
_entity.pdbx_description
1 polymer ?
#
loop_
_entity_poly.entity_id
_entity_poly.type
_entity_poly.pdbx_seq_one_letter_code
_entity_poly.pdbx_strand_id
1 'polypeptide(L)' 'MPPLNDGGLFMIASFLLLISAMCWWARSYHLAQQHKMGKHVAWAFAAAIWLFLVLGLFRPILMGSWSEMVPYGIFPHLDW' A
#
# COMPACT_ATOMS: atom_id res chain seq x y z
N MET A 1 15.23 4.57 10.78
CA MET A 1 14.16 5.50 10.33
C MET A 1 14.82 6.82 9.99
N PRO A 2 14.50 7.42 8.83
CA PRO A 2 15.05 8.72 8.46
C PRO A 2 14.49 9.86 9.34
N PRO A 3 15.19 11.01 9.41
CA PRO A 3 14.67 12.23 10.06
C PRO A 3 13.34 12.68 9.45
N LEU A 4 12.49 13.36 10.23
CA LEU A 4 11.14 13.77 9.79
C LEU A 4 11.16 14.57 8.47
N ASN A 5 12.03 15.57 8.38
CA ASN A 5 12.15 16.45 7.22
C ASN A 5 12.88 15.81 6.03
N ASP A 6 13.40 14.59 6.18
CA ASP A 6 14.23 13.93 5.18
C ASP A 6 13.74 12.49 4.92
N GLY A 7 12.43 12.36 4.69
CA GLY A 7 11.77 11.08 4.38
C GLY A 7 11.03 10.42 5.55
N GLY A 8 11.18 10.91 6.78
CA GLY A 8 10.43 10.39 7.94
C GLY A 8 8.93 10.57 7.79
N LEU A 9 8.48 11.73 7.28
CA LEU A 9 7.06 11.97 6.96
C LEU A 9 6.54 11.02 5.88
N PHE A 10 7.37 10.73 4.87
CA PHE A 10 7.03 9.78 3.81
C PHE A 10 6.81 8.37 4.36
N MET A 11 7.67 7.92 5.28
CA MET A 11 7.51 6.61 5.93
C MET A 11 6.25 6.53 6.78
N ILE A 12 5.90 7.59 7.52
CA ILE A 12 4.66 7.66 8.30
C ILE A 12 3.44 7.63 7.37
N ALA A 13 3.45 8.44 6.30
CA ALA A 13 2.38 8.46 5.31
C ALA A 13 2.19 7.08 4.65
N SER A 14 3.29 6.42 4.29
CA SER A 14 3.28 5.07 3.69
C SER A 14 2.68 4.03 4.62
N PHE A 15 3.05 4.07 5.91
CA PHE A 15 2.51 3.17 6.92
C PHE A 15 1.00 3.38 7.13
N LEU A 16 0.56 4.63 7.24
CA LEU A 16 -0.86 4.96 7.39
C LEU A 16 -1.67 4.59 6.14
N LEU A 17 -1.09 4.77 4.94
CA LEU A 17 -1.70 4.35 3.69
C LEU A 17 -1.89 2.82 3.64
N LEU A 18 -0.88 2.06 4.05
CA LEU A 18 -0.98 0.60 4.14
C LEU A 18 -2.11 0.16 5.07
N ILE A 19 -2.19 0.74 6.27
CA ILE A 19 -3.28 0.45 7.22
C ILE A 19 -4.64 0.80 6.59
N SER A 20 -4.76 1.97 5.97
CA SER A 20 -5.99 2.39 5.28
C SER A 20 -6.43 1.38 4.21
N ALA A 21 -5.50 0.94 3.36
CA ALA A 21 -5.78 -0.05 2.31
C ALA A 21 -6.22 -1.41 2.88
N MET A 22 -5.54 -1.90 3.93
CA MET A 22 -5.90 -3.16 4.59
C MET A 22 -7.27 -3.07 5.29
N CYS A 23 -7.56 -1.96 5.97
CA CYS A 23 -8.87 -1.69 6.56
C CYS A 23 -9.97 -1.64 5.48
N TRP A 24 -9.69 -1.03 4.32
CA TRP A 24 -10.64 -1.00 3.21
C TRP A 24 -10.91 -2.39 2.64
N TRP A 25 -9.86 -3.21 2.52
CA TRP A 25 -10.02 -4.60 2.09
C TRP A 25 -10.88 -5.41 3.08
N ALA A 26 -10.60 -5.29 4.37
CA ALA A 26 -11.40 -5.94 5.42
C ALA A 26 -12.86 -5.48 5.38
N ARG A 27 -13.10 -4.17 5.19
CA ARG A 27 -14.44 -3.62 4.98
C ARG A 27 -15.14 -4.25 3.79
N SER A 28 -14.50 -4.31 2.62
CA SER A 28 -15.07 -4.93 1.41
C SER A 28 -15.42 -6.41 1.62
N TYR A 29 -14.58 -7.14 2.34
CA TYR A 29 -14.82 -8.54 2.70
C TYR A 29 -16.03 -8.70 3.64
N HIS A 30 -16.09 -7.91 4.71
CA HIS A 30 -17.19 -7.96 5.67
C HIS A 30 -18.53 -7.58 5.05
N LEU A 31 -18.55 -6.57 4.17
CA LEU A 31 -19.76 -6.15 3.47
C LEU A 31 -20.30 -7.27 2.58
N ALA A 32 -19.43 -7.92 1.79
CA ALA A 32 -19.83 -9.07 0.97
C ALA A 32 -20.40 -10.22 1.82
N GLN A 33 -19.81 -10.48 3.00
CA GLN A 33 -20.31 -11.49 3.92
C GLN A 33 -21.69 -11.14 4.51
N GLN A 34 -21.89 -9.89 4.92
CA GLN A 34 -23.17 -9.41 5.46
C GLN A 34 -24.31 -9.53 4.44
N HIS A 35 -24.02 -9.24 3.16
CA HIS A 35 -24.99 -9.35 2.07
C HIS A 35 -25.06 -10.76 1.44
N LYS A 36 -24.34 -11.75 1.98
CA LYS A 36 -24.27 -13.13 1.45
C LYS A 36 -23.86 -13.19 -0.04
N MET A 37 -23.01 -12.26 -0.46
CA MET A 37 -22.47 -12.17 -1.81
C MET A 37 -21.14 -12.93 -1.94
N GLY A 38 -20.76 -13.23 -3.19
CA GLY A 38 -19.42 -13.71 -3.50
C GLY A 38 -18.34 -12.68 -3.18
N LYS A 39 -17.17 -13.13 -2.72
CA LYS A 39 -16.04 -12.28 -2.28
C LYS A 39 -15.08 -11.87 -3.42
N HIS A 40 -15.56 -11.92 -4.67
CA HIS A 40 -14.70 -11.77 -5.85
C HIS A 40 -14.01 -10.40 -5.89
N VAL A 41 -14.74 -9.34 -5.53
CA VAL A 41 -14.20 -7.98 -5.44
C VAL A 41 -13.10 -7.88 -4.38
N ALA A 42 -13.30 -8.50 -3.20
CA ALA A 42 -12.28 -8.50 -2.14
C ALA A 42 -10.99 -9.22 -2.61
N TRP A 43 -11.12 -10.33 -3.32
CA TRP A 43 -9.96 -11.06 -3.85
C TRP A 43 -9.25 -10.32 -4.98
N ALA A 44 -10.00 -9.70 -5.90
CA ALA A 44 -9.42 -8.82 -6.93
C ALA A 44 -8.68 -7.63 -6.28
N PHE A 45 -9.26 -7.03 -5.24
CA PHE A 45 -8.61 -5.93 -4.53
C PHE A 45 -7.35 -6.39 -3.77
N ALA A 46 -7.33 -7.62 -3.23
CA ALA A 46 -6.13 -8.21 -2.63
C ALA A 46 -4.98 -8.31 -3.65
N ALA A 47 -5.27 -8.66 -4.92
CA ALA A 47 -4.25 -8.70 -5.98
C ALA A 47 -3.70 -7.30 -6.31
N ALA A 48 -4.51 -6.25 -6.24
CA ALA A 48 -4.04 -4.87 -6.39
C ALA A 48 -3.17 -4.43 -5.20
N ILE A 49 -3.57 -4.77 -3.97
CA ILE A 49 -2.77 -4.54 -2.76
C ILE A 49 -1.44 -5.30 -2.84
N TRP A 50 -1.42 -6.49 -3.41
CA TRP A 50 -0.19 -7.25 -3.63
C TRP A 50 0.82 -6.48 -4.50
N LEU A 51 0.40 -5.94 -5.65
CA LEU A 51 1.27 -5.11 -6.48
C LEU A 51 1.81 -3.90 -5.69
N PHE A 52 0.92 -3.21 -4.96
CA PHE A 52 1.31 -2.08 -4.10
C PHE A 52 2.36 -2.47 -3.05
N LEU A 53 2.21 -3.63 -2.40
CA LEU A 53 3.18 -4.16 -1.44
C LEU A 53 4.50 -4.56 -2.07
N VAL A 54 4.48 -5.15 -3.27
CA VAL A 54 5.71 -5.52 -3.97
C VAL A 54 6.56 -4.27 -4.26
N LEU A 55 5.94 -3.21 -4.77
CA LEU A 55 6.63 -1.97 -5.14
C LEU A 55 7.05 -1.14 -3.90
N GLY A 56 6.17 -1.03 -2.91
CA GLY A 56 6.36 -0.15 -1.76
C GLY A 56 6.96 -0.79 -0.51
N LEU A 57 7.00 -2.13 -0.40
CA LEU A 57 7.45 -2.82 0.81
C LEU A 57 8.47 -3.92 0.52
N PHE A 58 8.10 -4.96 -0.23
CA PHE A 58 8.96 -6.13 -0.39
C PHE A 58 10.23 -5.84 -1.19
N ARG A 59 10.13 -5.20 -2.36
CA ARG A 59 11.31 -4.82 -3.16
C ARG A 59 12.25 -3.91 -2.37
N PRO A 60 11.81 -2.80 -1.76
CA PRO A 60 12.68 -1.95 -0.94
C PRO A 60 13.36 -2.68 0.22
N ILE A 61 12.65 -3.57 0.93
CA ILE A 61 13.22 -4.39 2.00
C ILE A 61 14.34 -5.30 1.46
N LEU A 62 14.10 -5.97 0.33
CA LEU A 62 15.09 -6.87 -0.29
C LEU A 62 16.32 -6.11 -0.80
N MET A 63 16.15 -4.87 -1.25
CA MET A 63 17.25 -4.00 -1.66
C MET A 63 17.97 -3.33 -0.47
N GLY A 64 17.42 -3.43 0.75
CA GLY A 64 17.97 -2.82 1.95
C GLY A 64 17.87 -1.29 1.99
N SER A 65 17.05 -0.69 1.13
CA SER A 65 16.93 0.77 0.98
C SER A 65 15.49 1.20 0.72
N TRP A 66 15.00 2.15 1.52
CA TRP A 66 13.67 2.74 1.37
C TRP A 66 13.59 3.77 0.23
N SER A 67 14.73 4.20 -0.33
CA SER A 67 14.78 5.08 -1.50
C SER A 67 14.29 4.40 -2.78
N GLU A 68 14.17 3.08 -2.77
CA GLU A 68 13.63 2.29 -3.88
C GLU A 68 12.09 2.32 -3.97
N MET A 69 11.41 2.90 -2.97
CA MET A 69 9.96 3.04 -2.95
C MET A 69 9.47 4.03 -4.03
N VAL A 70 8.24 3.81 -4.50
CA VAL A 70 7.56 4.76 -5.40
C VAL A 70 7.26 6.07 -4.66
N PRO A 71 7.65 7.24 -5.19
CA PRO A 71 7.35 8.53 -4.57
C PRO A 71 5.88 8.92 -4.72
N TYR A 72 5.35 9.67 -3.75
CA TYR A 72 3.99 10.19 -3.80
C TYR A 72 3.93 11.55 -4.50
N GLY A 73 3.73 11.53 -5.82
CA GLY A 73 3.49 12.74 -6.62
C GLY A 73 3.10 12.39 -8.06
N ILE A 74 2.26 13.20 -8.69
CA ILE A 74 1.68 12.90 -10.01
C ILE A 74 2.73 12.72 -11.11
N PHE A 75 3.75 13.57 -11.17
CA PHE A 75 4.86 13.37 -12.12
C PHE A 75 6.00 12.53 -11.55
N PRO A 76 6.42 12.71 -10.28
CA PRO A 76 7.50 11.90 -9.70
C PRO A 76 7.28 10.39 -9.75
N HIS A 77 6.04 9.89 -9.64
CA HIS A 77 5.78 8.44 -9.74
C HIS A 77 5.86 7.90 -11.18
N LEU A 78 5.83 8.77 -12.19
CA LEU A 78 6.03 8.41 -13.59
C LEU A 78 7.52 8.45 -13.97
N ASP A 79 8.29 9.31 -13.31
CA ASP A 79 9.75 9.42 -13.48
C ASP A 79 10.50 8.29 -12.77
N TRP A 80 9.88 7.68 -11.77
CA TRP A 80 10.37 6.53 -11.00
C TRP A 80 10.32 5.23 -11.83
#